data_AF-A0A1G1E5K1-F1
#
_entry.id   AF-A0A1G1E5K1-F1
#
_cell.length_a   1.000
_cell.length_b   1.000
_cell.length_c   1.000
_cell.angle_alpha   90.00
_cell.angle_beta   90.00
_cell.angle_gamma   90.00
#
_symmetry.space_group_name_H-M   'P 1'
#
loop_
_entity.id
_entity.type
_entity.pdbx_description
1 polymer ?
#
loop_
_entity_poly.entity_id
_entity_poly.type
_entity_poly.pdbx_seq_one_letter_code
_entity_poly.pdbx_strand_id
1 'polypeptide(L)'
;MALGLNTFFTGENALDISLNSVIEGDTNNIATGVVDPSTGNYGVGNNSIALSIAALQSKLTMSTDTVTFAEFYTNLVGYVGSKTQEATSNLEHQETIVNQLSNYRESISGVSLDEEMANLILFQQAYDAAAKLVTMADELFQTLLEMV
;
A
#
# COMPACT_ATOMS: atom_id res chain seq x y z
N MET A 1 -39.29 11.04 -23.29
CA MET A 1 -38.00 10.32 -23.38
C MET A 1 -37.02 11.12 -24.23
N ALA A 2 -36.72 12.36 -23.82
CA ALA A 2 -36.08 13.36 -24.69
C ALA A 2 -35.15 14.29 -23.90
N LEU A 3 -34.11 13.74 -23.26
CA LEU A 3 -33.01 14.56 -22.72
C LEU A 3 -31.61 13.96 -22.94
N GLY A 4 -31.44 12.87 -23.70
CA GLY A 4 -30.15 12.50 -24.30
C GLY A 4 -28.98 12.15 -23.35
N LEU A 5 -29.18 12.18 -22.04
CA LEU A 5 -28.22 11.70 -21.05
C LEU A 5 -28.58 10.24 -20.76
N ASN A 6 -27.65 9.30 -21.02
CA ASN A 6 -27.81 7.83 -20.98
C ASN A 6 -28.56 7.16 -22.15
N THR A 7 -28.19 7.48 -23.39
CA THR A 7 -28.63 6.67 -24.56
C THR A 7 -27.67 5.53 -24.89
N PHE A 8 -26.36 5.68 -24.59
CA PHE A 8 -25.33 4.71 -24.97
C PHE A 8 -24.90 3.80 -23.82
N PHE A 9 -24.63 4.38 -22.65
CA PHE A 9 -24.21 3.66 -21.46
C PHE A 9 -25.28 3.71 -20.37
N THR A 10 -25.22 2.75 -19.47
CA THR A 10 -25.98 2.63 -18.22
C THR A 10 -24.99 2.48 -17.07
N GLY A 11 -25.45 2.62 -15.82
CA GLY A 11 -24.59 2.71 -14.63
C GLY A 11 -24.50 4.14 -14.09
N GLU A 12 -24.03 4.27 -12.85
CA GLU A 12 -23.92 5.55 -12.13
C GLU A 12 -22.47 6.01 -11.97
N ASN A 13 -21.50 5.11 -12.14
CA ASN A 13 -20.09 5.35 -11.91
C ASN A 13 -19.20 4.45 -12.79
N ALA A 14 -17.88 4.59 -12.67
CA ALA A 14 -16.93 3.84 -13.49
C ALA A 14 -16.86 2.34 -13.15
N LEU A 15 -17.41 1.90 -12.00
CA LEU A 15 -17.41 0.49 -11.60
C LEU A 15 -18.60 -0.28 -12.19
N ASP A 16 -19.73 0.39 -12.40
CA ASP A 16 -20.97 -0.21 -12.88
C ASP A 16 -21.37 0.24 -14.29
N ILE A 17 -20.51 1.00 -14.98
CA ILE A 17 -20.74 1.42 -16.36
C ILE A 17 -20.90 0.21 -17.29
N SER A 18 -22.01 0.16 -18.01
CA SER A 18 -22.35 -0.92 -18.95
C SER A 18 -23.02 -0.37 -20.21
N LEU A 19 -23.09 -1.17 -21.28
CA LEU A 19 -23.83 -0.82 -22.49
C LEU A 19 -25.34 -0.81 -22.20
N ASN A 20 -26.07 0.12 -22.83
CA ASN A 20 -27.53 0.10 -22.75
C ASN A 20 -28.10 -1.16 -23.42
N SER A 21 -29.01 -1.87 -22.73
CA SER A 21 -29.60 -3.13 -23.20
C SER A 21 -30.32 -3.01 -24.56
N VAL A 22 -30.80 -1.82 -24.93
CA VAL A 22 -31.42 -1.55 -26.24
C VAL A 22 -30.40 -1.60 -27.37
N ILE A 23 -29.15 -1.20 -27.11
CA ILE A 23 -28.05 -1.28 -28.07
C ILE A 23 -27.41 -2.67 -28.05
N GLU A 24 -27.33 -3.29 -26.88
CA GLU A 24 -26.84 -4.67 -26.74
C GLU A 24 -27.70 -5.67 -27.52
N GLY A 25 -29.03 -5.49 -27.48
CA GLY A 25 -29.97 -6.34 -28.22
C GLY A 25 -30.00 -6.11 -29.73
N ASP A 26 -29.66 -4.90 -30.20
CA ASP A 26 -29.58 -4.58 -31.63
C ASP A 26 -28.64 -3.39 -31.88
N THR A 27 -27.51 -3.65 -32.54
CA THR A 27 -26.49 -2.65 -32.87
C THR A 27 -26.92 -1.66 -33.96
N ASN A 28 -28.00 -1.94 -34.70
CA ASN A 28 -28.57 -1.00 -35.68
C ASN A 28 -29.22 0.22 -35.01
N ASN A 29 -29.48 0.16 -33.70
CA ASN A 29 -29.97 1.30 -32.92
C ASN A 29 -28.92 2.38 -32.67
N ILE A 30 -27.66 2.16 -33.07
CA ILE A 30 -26.60 3.17 -32.97
C ILE A 30 -26.75 4.20 -34.08
N ALA A 31 -27.01 5.45 -33.70
CA ALA A 31 -27.02 6.57 -34.64
C ALA A 31 -25.58 6.95 -35.07
N THR A 32 -25.11 6.38 -36.17
CA THR A 32 -23.76 6.64 -36.73
C THR A 32 -23.71 7.81 -37.71
N GLY A 33 -24.86 8.19 -38.28
CA GLY A 33 -24.96 9.24 -39.29
C GLY A 33 -25.57 10.55 -38.78
N VAL A 34 -25.36 11.63 -39.52
CA VAL A 34 -25.99 12.93 -39.25
C VAL A 34 -27.22 13.12 -40.15
N VAL A 35 -28.29 13.71 -39.59
CA VAL A 35 -29.41 14.21 -40.39
C VAL A 35 -29.04 15.60 -40.90
N ASP A 36 -29.18 15.82 -42.20
CA ASP A 36 -28.93 17.13 -42.78
C ASP A 36 -30.00 18.13 -42.27
N PRO A 37 -29.61 19.20 -41.56
CA PRO A 37 -30.55 20.14 -40.97
C PRO A 37 -31.30 20.97 -42.03
N SER A 38 -30.83 21.00 -43.27
CA SER A 38 -31.44 21.75 -44.37
C SER A 38 -32.42 20.94 -45.20
N THR A 39 -32.20 19.63 -45.33
CA THR A 39 -33.04 18.74 -46.16
C THR A 39 -33.83 17.72 -45.36
N GLY A 40 -33.53 17.53 -44.07
CA GLY A 40 -34.17 16.53 -43.21
C GLY A 40 -33.86 15.08 -43.61
N ASN A 41 -33.00 14.88 -44.62
CA ASN A 41 -32.64 13.57 -45.13
C ASN A 41 -31.43 13.01 -44.39
N TYR A 42 -31.42 11.70 -44.22
CA TYR A 42 -30.25 10.93 -43.78
C TYR A 42 -29.67 10.19 -44.99
N GLY A 43 -28.38 10.39 -45.26
CA GLY A 43 -27.69 9.65 -46.30
C GLY A 43 -27.51 8.18 -45.87
N VAL A 44 -27.99 7.23 -46.68
CA VAL A 44 -27.78 5.80 -46.43
C VAL A 44 -26.27 5.52 -46.40
N GLY A 45 -25.78 4.96 -45.29
CA GLY A 45 -24.35 4.68 -45.08
C GLY A 45 -23.52 5.84 -44.51
N ASN A 46 -24.14 6.95 -44.07
CA ASN A 46 -23.43 8.03 -43.40
C ASN A 46 -22.91 7.57 -42.02
N ASN A 47 -21.61 7.74 -41.76
CA ASN A 47 -20.94 7.38 -40.51
C ASN A 47 -20.24 8.58 -39.84
N SER A 48 -20.68 9.81 -40.13
CA SER A 48 -20.02 11.04 -39.69
C SER A 48 -19.93 11.17 -38.17
N ILE A 49 -20.93 10.72 -37.41
CA ILE A 49 -20.89 10.73 -35.94
C ILE A 49 -19.86 9.71 -35.43
N ALA A 50 -19.84 8.50 -36.01
CA ALA A 50 -18.86 7.48 -35.66
C ALA A 50 -17.42 7.95 -35.91
N LEU A 51 -17.17 8.62 -37.04
CA LEU A 51 -15.87 9.23 -37.33
C LEU A 51 -15.53 10.36 -36.36
N SER A 52 -16.51 11.17 -35.96
CA SER A 52 -16.32 12.24 -34.98
C SER A 52 -15.96 11.69 -33.60
N ILE A 53 -16.58 10.58 -33.19
CA ILE A 53 -16.23 9.86 -31.95
C ILE A 53 -14.82 9.29 -32.05
N ALA A 54 -14.46 8.64 -33.16
CA ALA A 54 -13.11 8.12 -33.38
C ALA A 54 -12.05 9.24 -33.31
N ALA A 55 -12.35 10.42 -33.85
CA ALA A 55 -11.47 11.58 -33.81
C ALA A 55 -11.24 12.14 -32.39
N LEU A 56 -12.13 11.86 -31.42
CA LEU A 56 -11.94 12.27 -30.03
C LEU A 56 -10.69 11.66 -29.42
N GLN A 57 -10.27 10.47 -29.87
CA GLN A 57 -9.05 9.82 -29.39
C GLN A 57 -7.82 10.74 -29.54
N SER A 58 -7.72 11.43 -30.66
CA SER A 58 -6.63 12.36 -30.98
C SER A 58 -6.91 13.81 -30.56
N LYS A 59 -8.11 14.12 -30.09
CA LYS A 59 -8.49 15.49 -29.76
C LYS A 59 -8.00 15.86 -28.35
N LEU A 60 -7.42 17.04 -28.24
CA LEU A 60 -7.06 17.63 -26.96
C LEU A 60 -8.34 18.07 -26.25
N THR A 61 -8.78 17.27 -25.28
CA THR A 61 -10.04 17.47 -24.56
C THR A 61 -9.89 17.32 -23.06
N MET A 62 -8.77 16.75 -22.60
CA MET A 62 -8.47 16.54 -21.20
C MET A 62 -7.55 17.64 -20.68
N SER A 63 -7.54 17.85 -19.36
CA SER A 63 -6.74 18.87 -18.68
C SER A 63 -6.88 20.26 -19.30
N THR A 64 -8.13 20.74 -19.47
CA THR A 64 -8.44 22.04 -20.09
C THR A 64 -7.97 22.09 -21.55
N ASP A 65 -8.35 21.08 -22.35
CA ASP A 65 -8.07 20.98 -23.79
C ASP A 65 -6.56 20.99 -24.16
N THR A 66 -5.70 20.48 -23.27
CA THR A 66 -4.25 20.45 -23.50
C THR A 66 -3.70 19.09 -23.87
N VAL A 67 -4.38 18.01 -23.48
CA VAL A 67 -3.90 16.63 -23.71
C VAL A 67 -5.00 15.73 -24.25
N THR A 68 -4.60 14.69 -24.98
CA THR A 68 -5.48 13.62 -25.44
C THR A 68 -5.90 12.70 -24.29
N PHE A 69 -6.91 11.86 -24.51
CA PHE A 69 -7.30 10.81 -23.55
C PHE A 69 -6.15 9.85 -23.22
N ALA A 70 -5.36 9.46 -24.23
CA ALA A 70 -4.26 8.52 -24.05
C ALA A 70 -3.11 9.11 -23.22
N GLU A 71 -2.77 10.37 -23.48
CA GLU A 71 -1.75 11.11 -22.71
C GLU A 71 -2.23 11.33 -21.27
N PHE A 72 -3.49 11.74 -21.07
CA PHE A 72 -4.05 11.92 -19.74
C PHE A 72 -3.99 10.62 -18.93
N TYR A 73 -4.41 9.50 -19.52
CA TYR A 73 -4.35 8.19 -18.89
C TYR A 73 -2.90 7.79 -18.55
N THR A 74 -1.97 7.97 -19.48
CA THR A 74 -0.55 7.66 -19.26
C THR A 74 0.03 8.50 -18.13
N ASN A 75 -0.29 9.79 -18.08
CA ASN A 75 0.13 10.70 -17.01
C ASN A 75 -0.48 10.30 -15.66
N LEU A 76 -1.75 9.90 -15.63
CA LEU A 76 -2.40 9.43 -14.41
C LEU A 76 -1.74 8.16 -13.86
N VAL A 77 -1.49 7.17 -14.73
CA VAL A 77 -0.81 5.93 -14.35
C VAL A 77 0.62 6.23 -13.89
N GLY A 78 1.34 7.10 -14.60
CA GLY A 78 2.68 7.54 -14.22
C GLY A 78 2.71 8.25 -12.86
N TYR A 79 1.72 9.12 -12.59
CA TYR A 79 1.58 9.80 -11.31
C TYR A 79 1.35 8.81 -10.16
N VAL A 80 0.41 7.88 -10.32
CA VAL A 80 0.13 6.84 -9.31
C VAL A 80 1.35 5.94 -9.10
N GLY A 81 2.03 5.55 -10.18
CA GLY A 81 3.26 4.76 -10.10
C GLY A 81 4.37 5.49 -9.34
N SER A 82 4.60 6.76 -9.66
CA SER A 82 5.58 7.60 -8.96
C SER A 82 5.24 7.76 -7.48
N LYS A 83 3.97 7.98 -7.14
CA LYS A 83 3.54 8.10 -5.74
C LYS A 83 3.66 6.81 -4.95
N THR A 84 3.37 5.68 -5.59
CA THR A 84 3.60 4.36 -4.99
C THR A 84 5.08 4.14 -4.71
N GLN A 85 5.96 4.43 -5.67
CA GLN A 85 7.41 4.28 -5.49
C GLN A 85 7.96 5.19 -4.39
N GLU A 86 7.49 6.44 -4.31
CA GLU A 86 7.82 7.38 -3.23
C GLU A 86 7.41 6.81 -1.86
N ALA A 87 6.19 6.29 -1.74
CA ALA A 87 5.68 5.72 -0.49
C ALA A 87 6.48 4.47 -0.06
N THR A 88 6.80 3.56 -0.98
CA THR A 88 7.60 2.37 -0.70
C THR A 88 9.01 2.74 -0.24
N SER A 89 9.67 3.68 -0.93
CA SER A 89 11.01 4.14 -0.54
C SER A 89 10.99 4.76 0.86
N ASN A 90 9.98 5.59 1.16
CA ASN A 90 9.83 6.19 2.49
C ASN A 90 9.61 5.14 3.58
N LEU A 91 8.86 4.08 3.29
CA LEU A 91 8.67 2.96 4.22
C LEU A 91 10.00 2.26 4.52
N GLU A 92 10.77 1.88 3.49
CA GLU A 92 12.08 1.23 3.65
C GLU A 92 13.06 2.09 4.46
N HIS A 93 13.06 3.42 4.22
CA HIS A 93 13.87 4.36 5.00
C HIS A 93 13.46 4.36 6.48
N GLN A 94 12.17 4.43 6.77
CA GLN A 94 11.68 4.41 8.15
C GLN A 94 11.96 3.09 8.85
N GLU A 95 11.78 1.95 8.18
CA GLU A 95 12.14 0.64 8.71
C GLU A 95 13.64 0.57 9.05
N THR A 96 14.49 1.11 8.18
CA THR A 96 15.93 1.19 8.45
C THR A 96 16.24 2.01 9.70
N ILE A 97 15.60 3.18 9.85
CA ILE A 97 15.76 4.03 11.04
C ILE A 97 15.28 3.30 12.30
N VAL A 98 14.12 2.65 12.25
CA VAL A 98 13.58 1.89 13.37
C VAL A 98 14.55 0.78 13.79
N ASN A 99 15.10 0.03 12.83
CA ASN A 99 16.09 -1.02 13.11
C ASN A 99 17.37 -0.44 13.73
N GLN A 100 17.88 0.68 13.21
CA GLN A 100 19.06 1.34 13.78
C GLN A 100 18.81 1.79 15.23
N LEU A 101 17.66 2.41 15.50
CA LEU A 101 17.29 2.85 16.84
C LEU A 101 17.06 1.67 17.79
N SER A 102 16.48 0.57 17.30
CA SER A 102 16.32 -0.66 18.09
C SER A 102 17.67 -1.23 18.48
N ASN A 103 18.59 -1.35 17.54
CA ASN A 103 19.96 -1.83 17.79
C ASN A 103 20.72 -0.90 18.75
N TYR A 104 20.57 0.42 18.60
CA TYR A 104 21.18 1.38 19.52
C TYR A 104 20.62 1.23 20.94
N ARG A 105 19.31 1.06 21.07
CA ARG A 105 18.65 0.81 22.36
C ARG A 105 19.14 -0.48 22.99
N GLU A 106 19.26 -1.55 22.22
CA GLU A 106 19.77 -2.85 22.68
C GLU A 106 21.26 -2.80 23.02
N SER A 107 22.05 -1.95 22.37
CA SER A 107 23.45 -1.74 22.76
C SER A 107 23.63 -1.03 24.11
N ILE A 108 22.68 -0.20 24.54
CA ILE A 108 22.76 0.54 25.82
C ILE A 108 22.02 -0.18 26.93
N SER A 109 20.84 -0.71 26.63
CA SER A 109 19.91 -1.27 27.61
C SER A 109 19.63 -2.75 27.37
N GLY A 110 20.32 -3.37 26.41
CA GLY A 110 20.29 -4.83 26.25
C GLY A 110 21.08 -5.49 27.37
N VAL A 111 20.54 -6.61 27.84
CA VAL A 111 21.18 -7.46 28.83
C VAL A 111 21.92 -8.55 28.08
N SER A 112 23.22 -8.68 28.31
CA SER A 112 23.99 -9.80 27.78
C SER A 112 23.72 -11.04 28.63
N LEU A 113 23.04 -12.03 28.05
CA LEU A 113 22.76 -13.31 28.72
C LEU A 113 24.03 -14.01 29.20
N ASP A 114 25.15 -13.87 28.46
CA ASP A 114 26.42 -14.45 28.83
C ASP A 114 27.05 -13.74 30.04
N GLU A 115 26.92 -12.41 30.11
CA GLU A 115 27.42 -11.62 31.24
C GLU A 115 26.56 -11.86 32.50
N GLU A 116 25.24 -11.96 32.34
CA GLU A 116 24.37 -12.38 33.45
C GLU A 116 24.61 -13.82 33.88
N MET A 117 24.90 -14.74 32.96
CA MET A 117 25.26 -16.13 33.31
C MET A 117 26.60 -16.17 34.07
N ALA A 118 27.61 -15.42 33.64
CA ALA A 118 28.88 -15.31 34.36
C ALA A 118 28.68 -14.73 35.77
N ASN A 119 27.89 -13.67 35.90
CA ASN A 119 27.53 -13.10 37.21
C ASN A 119 26.76 -14.09 38.08
N LEU A 120 25.84 -14.86 37.49
CA LEU A 120 25.07 -15.87 38.19
C LEU A 120 25.98 -17.00 38.70
N ILE A 121 26.92 -17.48 37.90
CA ILE A 121 27.93 -18.47 38.32
C ILE A 121 28.79 -17.91 39.46
N LEU A 122 29.22 -16.65 39.36
CA LEU A 122 29.99 -15.99 40.42
C LEU A 122 29.18 -15.92 41.73
N PHE A 123 27.91 -15.54 41.67
CA PHE A 123 27.04 -15.51 42.84
C PHE A 123 26.79 -16.90 43.44
N GLN A 124 26.65 -17.93 42.60
CA GLN A 124 26.57 -19.32 43.07
C GLN A 124 27.85 -19.74 43.82
N GLN A 125 29.02 -19.47 43.26
CA GLN A 125 30.30 -19.78 43.91
C GLN A 125 30.49 -19.01 45.23
N ALA A 126 30.12 -17.72 45.25
CA ALA A 126 30.17 -16.91 46.46
C ALA A 126 29.23 -17.44 47.55
N TYR A 127 28.03 -17.90 47.17
CA TYR A 127 27.08 -18.53 48.08
C TYR A 127 27.63 -19.84 48.67
N ASP A 128 28.19 -20.72 47.83
CA ASP A 128 28.81 -21.97 48.29
C ASP A 128 30.00 -21.73 49.22
N ALA A 129 30.81 -20.70 48.93
CA ALA A 129 31.91 -20.29 49.80
C ALA A 129 31.40 -19.76 51.15
N ALA A 130 30.35 -18.94 51.15
CA ALA A 130 29.72 -18.45 52.37
C ALA A 130 29.12 -19.60 53.21
N ALA A 131 28.46 -20.57 52.57
CA ALA A 131 27.94 -21.75 53.24
C ALA A 131 29.06 -22.55 53.93
N LYS A 132 30.19 -22.76 53.26
CA LYS A 132 31.37 -23.41 53.86
C LYS A 132 31.95 -22.64 55.04
N LEU A 133 31.99 -21.31 54.97
CA LEU A 133 32.45 -20.48 56.09
C LEU A 133 31.53 -20.61 57.31
N VAL A 134 30.21 -20.67 57.09
CA VAL A 134 29.24 -20.92 58.17
C VAL A 134 29.46 -22.30 58.77
N THR A 135 29.62 -23.35 57.95
CA THR A 135 29.92 -24.70 58.45
C THR A 135 31.21 -24.73 59.26
N MET A 136 32.28 -24.09 58.80
CA MET A 136 33.53 -24.01 59.57
C MET A 136 33.37 -23.23 60.87
N ALA A 137 32.57 -22.16 60.89
CA ALA A 137 32.28 -21.42 62.10
C ALA A 137 31.50 -22.29 63.12
N ASP A 138 30.52 -23.06 62.66
CA ASP A 138 29.77 -24.02 63.48
C ASP A 138 30.70 -25.10 64.06
N GLU A 139 31.60 -25.66 63.24
CA GLU A 139 32.60 -26.65 63.69
C GLU A 139 33.55 -26.08 64.75
N LEU A 140 34.01 -24.84 64.57
CA LEU A 140 34.85 -24.15 65.56
C LEU A 140 34.08 -23.88 66.86
N PHE A 141 32.81 -23.46 66.78
CA PHE A 141 31.96 -23.27 67.95
C PHE A 141 31.76 -24.57 68.72
N GLN A 142 31.52 -25.68 68.02
CA GLN A 142 31.32 -26.99 68.65
C GLN A 142 32.60 -27.49 69.32
N THR A 143 33.76 -27.30 68.68
CA THR A 143 35.07 -27.65 69.26
C THR A 143 35.38 -26.86 70.54
N LEU A 144 35.04 -25.57 70.58
CA LEU A 144 35.21 -24.75 71.78
C LEU A 144 34.29 -25.19 72.93
N LEU A 145 33.07 -25.63 72.61
CA LEU A 145 32.12 -26.18 73.59
C LEU A 145 32.57 -27.53 74.16
N GLU A 146 33.23 -28.37 73.38
CA GLU A 146 33.74 -29.68 73.82
C GLU A 146 35.03 -29.59 74.66
N MET A 147 35.77 -28.47 74.61
CA MET A 147 36.98 -28.26 75.43
C MET A 147 36.71 -27.75 76.86
N VAL A 148 35.46 -27.41 77.19
CA VAL A 148 35.03 -26.96 78.53
C VAL A 148 34.25 -28.09 79.22
#